data_AF-A0A7W7R427-F1
#
_entry.id   AF-A0A7W7R427-F1
#
_cell.length_a   1.000
_cell.length_b   1.000
_cell.length_c   1.000
_cell.angle_alpha   90.00
_cell.angle_beta   90.00
_cell.angle_gamma   90.00
#
_symmetry.space_group_name_H-M   'P 1'
#
loop_
_entity.id
_entity.type
_entity.pdbx_description
1 polymer ?
#
loop_
_entity_poly.entity_id
_entity_poly.type
_entity_poly.pdbx_seq_one_letter_code
_entity_poly.pdbx_strand_id
1 'polypeptide(L)'
;MPRSRLRQQRRGSTGRGGADAVATVEQVRAAALALPRTSEHLIRDRVKFRVGRIVYLALSRDETVLGFAFPREERALLIATEPELYLSPEPADERYNWLQLRLAAVSEAELREIVLDAWRMAVPKRVAAEHEAALATALPPGPTLAQLRSAAAVFAGYGAVDAGWERWAAATAAGPDLALPAHREALHRWLNSWGCRLRYPREGEPDLFSEALEGWWNDHAAALPAAGSTLARLTDDQLTALADAYAELAALCVSPSPKRTLGPTAAAKALYALRPAAVMPWDAAIAKHLHGARDGAAFHRHLRCGRAWARAVIAESGLDEGELPSELGRPTVPLAKVLDDYLYVTITAAVPLDPPPAGPVDQ
;
A
#
# COMPACT_ATOMS: atom_id res chain seq x y z
N MET A 1 25.84 -12.08 -2.09
CA MET A 1 24.78 -12.92 -1.50
C MET A 1 23.63 -12.01 -1.08
N PRO A 2 22.57 -11.90 -1.90
CA PRO A 2 21.34 -12.62 -1.54
C PRO A 2 20.45 -12.98 -2.75
N ARG A 3 20.40 -14.24 -3.18
CA ARG A 3 19.26 -14.78 -3.96
C ARG A 3 18.98 -16.22 -3.54
N SER A 4 18.39 -16.37 -2.35
CA SER A 4 17.87 -17.64 -1.82
C SER A 4 16.41 -17.58 -1.38
N ARG A 5 15.69 -16.46 -1.60
CA ARG A 5 14.34 -16.27 -1.02
C ARG A 5 13.15 -16.63 -1.92
N LEU A 6 13.31 -16.80 -3.24
CA LEU A 6 12.15 -17.01 -4.13
C LEU A 6 11.90 -18.47 -4.53
N ARG A 7 12.85 -19.39 -4.29
CA ARG A 7 12.74 -20.77 -4.78
C ARG A 7 11.95 -21.72 -3.88
N GLN A 8 11.62 -21.34 -2.64
CA GLN A 8 10.75 -22.18 -1.78
C GLN A 8 9.27 -22.12 -2.15
N GLN A 9 8.81 -21.12 -2.93
CA GLN A 9 7.38 -20.99 -3.25
C GLN A 9 6.93 -21.70 -4.54
N ARG A 10 7.82 -22.04 -5.48
CA ARG A 10 7.45 -22.78 -6.70
C ARG A 10 7.27 -24.30 -6.53
N ARG A 11 7.61 -24.87 -5.36
CA ARG A 11 7.43 -26.33 -5.10
C ARG A 11 6.14 -26.70 -4.36
N GLY A 12 5.26 -25.74 -4.05
CA GLY A 12 4.06 -25.98 -3.22
C GLY A 12 2.70 -25.73 -3.88
N SER A 13 2.63 -25.37 -5.16
CA SER A 13 1.36 -24.99 -5.80
C SER A 13 1.21 -25.64 -7.16
N THR A 14 0.80 -26.91 -7.17
CA THR A 14 0.07 -27.47 -8.31
C THR A 14 -1.40 -27.09 -8.15
N GLY A 15 -1.85 -26.12 -8.94
CA GLY A 15 -3.27 -25.90 -9.23
C GLY A 15 -3.80 -24.51 -8.92
N ARG A 16 -3.83 -23.63 -9.93
CA ARG A 16 -5.04 -23.03 -10.56
C ARG A 16 -4.59 -21.85 -11.44
N GLY A 17 -4.99 -21.88 -12.72
CA GLY A 17 -4.44 -21.01 -13.76
C GLY A 17 -4.78 -19.53 -13.64
N GLY A 18 -3.74 -18.72 -13.84
CA GLY A 18 -3.74 -17.56 -14.74
C GLY A 18 -2.52 -17.74 -15.64
N ALA A 19 -2.64 -17.50 -16.94
CA ALA A 19 -1.47 -17.48 -17.81
C ALA A 19 -0.55 -16.36 -17.32
N ASP A 20 0.60 -16.70 -16.71
CA ASP A 20 1.66 -15.73 -16.48
C ASP A 20 2.01 -15.17 -17.86
N ALA A 21 1.63 -13.93 -18.12
CA ALA A 21 1.80 -13.29 -19.41
C ALA A 21 3.29 -13.32 -19.77
N VAL A 22 3.58 -13.91 -20.92
CA VAL A 22 4.93 -13.96 -21.51
C VAL A 22 5.48 -12.54 -21.59
N ALA A 23 6.74 -12.36 -21.19
CA ALA A 23 7.37 -11.06 -21.21
C ALA A 23 7.48 -10.48 -22.63
N THR A 24 7.14 -9.19 -22.81
CA THR A 24 7.20 -8.49 -24.10
C THR A 24 8.28 -7.41 -24.12
N VAL A 25 8.62 -6.93 -25.33
CA VAL A 25 9.56 -5.82 -25.54
C VAL A 25 9.09 -4.54 -24.88
N GLU A 26 7.79 -4.27 -24.93
CA GLU A 26 7.16 -3.12 -24.29
C GLU A 26 7.35 -3.16 -22.78
N GLN A 27 7.26 -4.35 -22.16
CA GLN A 27 7.51 -4.52 -20.74
C GLN A 27 9.00 -4.31 -20.39
N VAL A 28 9.92 -4.77 -21.23
CA VAL A 28 11.37 -4.47 -21.08
C VAL A 28 11.60 -2.96 -21.13
N ARG A 29 11.03 -2.29 -22.14
CA ARG A 29 11.15 -0.83 -22.33
C ARG A 29 10.56 -0.07 -21.15
N ALA A 30 9.35 -0.43 -20.71
CA ALA A 30 8.68 0.18 -19.57
C ALA A 30 9.50 0.02 -18.28
N ALA A 31 9.99 -1.18 -18.00
CA ALA A 31 10.83 -1.45 -16.83
C ALA A 31 12.16 -0.69 -16.88
N ALA A 32 12.82 -0.64 -18.04
CA ALA A 32 14.12 0.00 -18.19
C ALA A 32 14.02 1.54 -18.11
N LEU A 33 13.04 2.15 -18.79
CA LEU A 33 12.87 3.60 -18.84
C LEU A 33 12.33 4.21 -17.53
N ALA A 34 11.71 3.40 -16.68
CA ALA A 34 11.36 3.82 -15.31
C ALA A 34 12.60 3.99 -14.40
N LEU A 35 13.75 3.44 -14.78
CA LEU A 35 14.96 3.46 -13.96
C LEU A 35 15.78 4.74 -14.21
N PRO A 36 16.29 5.39 -13.14
CA PRO A 36 17.07 6.61 -13.29
C PRO A 36 18.29 6.44 -14.20
N ARG A 37 18.53 7.45 -15.04
CA ARG A 37 19.69 7.56 -15.95
C ARG A 37 19.72 6.52 -17.07
N THR A 38 18.66 5.76 -17.28
CA THR A 38 18.51 4.89 -18.44
C THR A 38 18.19 5.71 -19.70
N SER A 39 18.81 5.34 -20.82
CA SER A 39 18.48 5.83 -22.16
C SER A 39 18.38 4.67 -23.15
N GLU A 40 17.43 4.74 -24.07
CA GLU A 40 17.24 3.79 -25.17
C GLU A 40 18.03 4.23 -26.42
N HIS A 41 18.70 3.28 -27.07
CA HIS A 41 19.51 3.52 -28.26
C HIS A 41 19.28 2.39 -29.27
N LEU A 42 19.01 2.74 -30.53
CA LEU A 42 18.97 1.78 -31.63
C LEU A 42 20.34 1.71 -32.31
N ILE A 43 20.99 0.54 -32.27
CA ILE A 43 22.35 0.36 -32.80
C ILE A 43 22.43 -0.94 -33.58
N ARG A 44 22.70 -0.84 -34.90
CA ARG A 44 22.76 -2.00 -35.81
C ARG A 44 21.50 -2.87 -35.70
N ASP A 45 20.34 -2.21 -35.68
CA ASP A 45 19.01 -2.81 -35.55
C ASP A 45 18.80 -3.61 -34.26
N ARG A 46 19.51 -3.24 -33.19
CA ARG A 46 19.30 -3.77 -31.84
C ARG A 46 18.94 -2.64 -30.90
N VAL A 47 17.85 -2.80 -30.15
CA VAL A 47 17.47 -1.90 -29.06
C VAL A 47 18.38 -2.15 -27.86
N LYS A 48 19.04 -1.10 -27.36
CA LYS A 48 19.96 -1.17 -26.22
C LYS A 48 19.61 -0.14 -25.18
N PHE A 49 19.71 -0.52 -23.91
CA PHE A 49 19.51 0.38 -22.78
C PHE A 49 20.83 0.65 -22.07
N ARG A 50 21.06 1.91 -21.73
CA ARG A 50 22.35 2.39 -21.21
C ARG A 50 22.22 3.31 -20.02
N VAL A 51 23.20 3.22 -19.14
CA VAL A 51 23.54 4.23 -18.14
C VAL A 51 24.84 4.90 -18.58
N GLY A 52 24.75 6.14 -19.06
CA GLY A 52 25.90 6.83 -19.66
C GLY A 52 26.47 6.03 -20.84
N ARG A 53 27.66 5.45 -20.67
CA ARG A 53 28.34 4.64 -21.71
C ARG A 53 28.17 3.13 -21.50
N ILE A 54 27.60 2.70 -20.37
CA ILE A 54 27.47 1.29 -20.00
C ILE A 54 26.16 0.75 -20.57
N VAL A 55 26.26 -0.22 -21.48
CA VAL A 55 25.09 -1.01 -21.92
C VAL A 55 24.82 -2.06 -20.85
N TYR A 56 23.59 -2.10 -20.35
CA TYR A 56 23.18 -3.07 -19.33
C TYR A 56 22.01 -3.96 -19.77
N LEU A 57 21.31 -3.59 -20.86
CA LEU A 57 20.35 -4.44 -21.57
C LEU A 57 20.53 -4.30 -23.09
N ALA A 58 20.32 -5.38 -23.81
CA ALA A 58 20.22 -5.37 -25.27
C ALA A 58 19.25 -6.44 -25.76
N LEU A 59 18.28 -6.04 -26.58
CA LEU A 59 17.41 -6.98 -27.28
C LEU A 59 18.11 -7.52 -28.53
N SER A 60 17.85 -8.79 -28.84
CA SER A 60 18.20 -9.38 -30.14
C SER A 60 17.42 -8.70 -31.27
N ARG A 61 17.85 -8.92 -32.52
CA ARG A 61 17.23 -8.27 -33.70
C ARG A 61 15.79 -8.71 -33.95
N ASP A 62 15.50 -9.96 -33.62
CA ASP A 62 14.18 -10.57 -33.66
C ASP A 62 13.40 -10.34 -32.36
N GLU A 63 13.99 -9.62 -31.40
CA GLU A 63 13.39 -9.23 -30.13
C GLU A 63 12.91 -10.41 -29.25
N THR A 64 13.44 -11.61 -29.48
CA THR A 64 13.08 -12.82 -28.71
C THR A 64 13.99 -13.06 -27.50
N VAL A 65 15.20 -12.49 -27.53
CA VAL A 65 16.25 -12.67 -26.52
C VAL A 65 16.63 -11.32 -25.91
N LEU A 66 16.70 -11.30 -24.58
CA LEU A 66 17.22 -10.16 -23.82
C LEU A 66 18.59 -10.50 -23.26
N GLY A 67 19.62 -9.80 -23.72
CA GLY A 67 20.91 -9.74 -23.06
C GLY A 67 20.87 -8.74 -21.91
N PHE A 68 21.47 -9.08 -20.77
CA PHE A 68 21.50 -8.23 -19.58
C PHE A 68 22.81 -8.35 -18.80
N ALA A 69 23.15 -7.29 -18.06
CA ALA A 69 24.31 -7.28 -17.19
C ALA A 69 24.16 -8.33 -16.07
N PHE A 70 25.16 -9.21 -15.91
CA PHE A 70 25.12 -10.30 -14.95
C PHE A 70 26.56 -10.77 -14.57
N PRO A 71 26.85 -11.14 -13.30
CA PRO A 71 28.20 -11.54 -12.88
C PRO A 71 28.70 -12.76 -13.65
N ARG A 72 29.88 -12.63 -14.27
CA ARG A 72 30.43 -13.67 -15.15
C ARG A 72 30.60 -15.02 -14.45
N GLU A 73 31.04 -14.99 -13.21
CA GLU A 73 31.34 -16.14 -12.36
C GLU A 73 30.10 -16.99 -12.01
N GLU A 74 28.90 -16.40 -12.05
CA GLU A 74 27.65 -17.10 -11.71
C GLU A 74 26.96 -17.72 -12.94
N ARG A 75 27.36 -17.34 -14.16
CA ARG A 75 26.64 -17.67 -15.41
C ARG A 75 26.50 -19.16 -15.66
N ALA A 76 27.60 -19.90 -15.56
CA ALA A 76 27.65 -21.32 -15.89
C ALA A 76 26.70 -22.12 -15.00
N LEU A 77 26.63 -21.78 -13.71
CA LEU A 77 25.73 -22.41 -12.76
C LEU A 77 24.26 -22.09 -13.07
N LEU A 78 23.96 -20.81 -13.37
CA LEU A 78 22.59 -20.39 -13.65
C LEU A 78 22.05 -21.03 -14.95
N ILE A 79 22.86 -21.07 -16.00
CA ILE A 79 22.52 -21.75 -17.26
C ILE A 79 22.31 -23.25 -17.03
N ALA A 80 23.19 -23.91 -16.27
CA ALA A 80 23.04 -25.33 -15.97
C ALA A 80 21.78 -25.64 -15.14
N THR A 81 21.33 -24.69 -14.31
CA THR A 81 20.15 -24.85 -13.46
C THR A 81 18.85 -24.58 -14.23
N GLU A 82 18.85 -23.61 -15.14
CA GLU A 82 17.66 -23.15 -15.87
C GLU A 82 17.95 -22.93 -17.38
N PRO A 83 18.30 -23.99 -18.13
CA PRO A 83 18.76 -23.88 -19.52
C PRO A 83 17.65 -23.45 -20.50
N GLU A 84 16.38 -23.68 -20.13
CA GLU A 84 15.22 -23.24 -20.93
C GLU A 84 15.02 -21.73 -20.85
N LEU A 85 15.44 -21.10 -19.75
CA LEU A 85 15.34 -19.66 -19.56
C LEU A 85 16.59 -18.93 -20.02
N TYR A 86 17.77 -19.39 -19.58
CA TYR A 86 19.03 -18.69 -19.80
C TYR A 86 19.86 -19.29 -20.94
N LEU A 87 20.61 -18.40 -21.59
CA LEU A 87 21.46 -18.68 -22.74
C LEU A 87 22.87 -18.15 -22.48
N SER A 88 23.88 -18.84 -23.02
CA SER A 88 25.24 -18.28 -23.08
C SER A 88 25.25 -16.99 -23.93
N PRO A 89 26.06 -15.99 -23.56
CA PRO A 89 26.29 -14.82 -24.41
C PRO A 89 26.82 -15.18 -25.80
N GLU A 90 26.69 -14.25 -26.75
CA GLU A 90 27.44 -14.34 -28.02
C GLU A 90 28.96 -14.35 -27.72
N PRO A 91 29.81 -15.02 -28.54
CA PRO A 91 31.25 -15.12 -28.29
C PRO A 91 31.96 -13.78 -28.05
N ALA A 92 31.50 -12.72 -28.72
CA ALA A 92 32.05 -11.37 -28.56
C ALA A 92 31.78 -10.76 -27.16
N ASP A 93 30.72 -11.22 -26.49
CA ASP A 93 30.24 -10.71 -25.21
C ASP A 93 30.65 -11.58 -24.01
N GLU A 94 31.18 -12.79 -24.24
CA GLU A 94 31.60 -13.73 -23.18
C GLU A 94 32.61 -13.12 -22.20
N ARG A 95 33.45 -12.18 -22.65
CA ARG A 95 34.43 -11.50 -21.80
C ARG A 95 33.80 -10.56 -20.76
N TYR A 96 32.56 -10.11 -20.97
CA TYR A 96 31.87 -9.14 -20.11
C TYR A 96 31.00 -9.81 -19.05
N ASN A 97 30.55 -9.01 -18.08
CA ASN A 97 29.50 -9.36 -17.14
C ASN A 97 28.14 -9.33 -17.86
N TRP A 98 27.85 -10.38 -18.62
CA TRP A 98 26.71 -10.45 -19.52
C TRP A 98 26.09 -11.84 -19.55
N LEU A 99 24.77 -11.93 -19.56
CA LEU A 99 23.99 -13.16 -19.74
C LEU A 99 22.83 -12.88 -20.69
N GLN A 100 22.23 -13.94 -21.27
CA GLN A 100 21.05 -13.83 -22.11
C GLN A 100 19.89 -14.66 -21.55
N LEU A 101 18.66 -14.22 -21.81
CA LEU A 101 17.45 -14.98 -21.52
C LEU A 101 16.47 -14.96 -22.69
N ARG A 102 15.61 -15.98 -22.76
CA ARG A 102 14.49 -16.03 -23.70
C ARG A 102 13.28 -15.32 -23.09
N LEU A 103 12.76 -14.29 -23.77
CA LEU A 103 11.59 -13.54 -23.26
C LEU A 103 10.35 -14.42 -23.15
N ALA A 104 10.21 -15.40 -24.05
CA ALA A 104 9.12 -16.38 -24.03
C ALA A 104 9.05 -17.23 -22.74
N ALA A 105 10.15 -17.32 -21.99
CA ALA A 105 10.29 -18.21 -20.83
C ALA A 105 10.28 -17.47 -19.48
N VAL A 106 10.13 -16.13 -19.47
CA VAL A 106 10.18 -15.32 -18.26
C VAL A 106 8.83 -14.63 -18.02
N SER A 107 8.37 -14.64 -16.77
CA SER A 107 7.20 -13.87 -16.37
C SER A 107 7.52 -12.37 -16.31
N GLU A 108 6.51 -11.52 -16.45
CA GLU A 108 6.68 -10.06 -16.30
C GLU A 108 7.28 -9.66 -14.94
N ALA A 109 6.88 -10.34 -13.86
CA ALA A 109 7.41 -10.08 -12.51
C ALA A 109 8.91 -10.41 -12.41
N GLU A 110 9.32 -11.58 -12.90
CA GLU A 110 10.74 -11.98 -12.94
C GLU A 110 11.55 -11.04 -13.86
N LEU A 111 10.99 -10.62 -15.00
CA LEU A 111 11.65 -9.69 -15.92
C LEU A 111 11.99 -8.36 -15.21
N ARG A 112 11.04 -7.79 -14.46
CA ARG A 112 11.26 -6.53 -13.72
C ARG A 112 12.42 -6.66 -12.73
N GLU A 113 12.52 -7.77 -12.02
CA GLU A 113 13.62 -8.02 -11.09
C GLU A 113 14.97 -8.15 -11.81
N ILE A 114 15.01 -8.83 -12.96
CA ILE A 114 16.22 -8.98 -13.78
C ILE A 114 16.68 -7.62 -14.31
N VAL A 115 15.77 -6.82 -14.84
CA VAL A 115 16.06 -5.47 -15.35
C VAL A 115 16.60 -4.56 -14.24
N LEU A 116 15.98 -4.61 -13.05
CA LEU A 116 16.43 -3.84 -11.89
C LEU A 116 17.84 -4.26 -11.42
N ASP A 117 18.12 -5.56 -11.35
CA ASP A 117 19.43 -6.05 -10.92
C ASP A 117 20.54 -5.78 -11.95
N ALA A 118 20.24 -5.91 -13.24
CA ALA A 118 21.16 -5.52 -14.31
C ALA A 118 21.47 -4.01 -14.25
N TRP A 119 20.46 -3.18 -13.97
CA TRP A 119 20.65 -1.73 -13.80
C TRP A 119 21.50 -1.40 -12.57
N ARG A 120 21.32 -2.09 -11.44
CA ARG A 120 22.16 -1.93 -10.23
C ARG A 120 23.64 -2.18 -10.50
N MET A 121 23.96 -3.06 -11.45
CA MET A 121 25.35 -3.29 -11.89
C MET A 121 25.92 -2.14 -12.74
N ALA A 122 25.06 -1.32 -13.34
CA ALA A 122 25.43 -0.25 -14.27
C ALA A 122 25.43 1.15 -13.65
N VAL A 123 24.78 1.36 -12.50
CA VAL A 123 24.76 2.65 -11.79
C VAL A 123 25.74 2.71 -10.61
N PRO A 124 26.17 3.92 -10.19
CA PRO A 124 26.84 4.09 -8.90
C PRO A 124 25.96 3.60 -7.73
N LYS A 125 26.57 2.97 -6.71
CA LYS A 125 25.87 2.46 -5.52
C LYS A 125 24.92 3.47 -4.87
N ARG A 126 25.30 4.75 -4.86
CA ARG A 126 24.48 5.85 -4.34
C ARG A 126 23.14 5.98 -5.08
N VAL A 127 23.15 5.88 -6.41
CA VAL A 127 21.93 6.01 -7.23
C VAL A 127 20.99 4.83 -6.99
N ALA A 128 21.54 3.62 -6.86
CA ALA A 128 20.74 2.45 -6.50
C ALA A 128 20.09 2.60 -5.12
N ALA A 129 20.86 3.04 -4.10
CA ALA A 129 20.34 3.29 -2.76
C ALA A 129 19.26 4.39 -2.72
N GLU A 130 19.47 5.48 -3.47
CA GLU A 130 18.48 6.57 -3.60
C GLU A 130 17.19 6.07 -4.27
N HIS A 131 17.29 5.24 -5.31
CA HIS A 131 16.12 4.65 -5.97
C HIS A 131 15.36 3.67 -5.05
N GLU A 132 16.08 2.85 -4.28
CA GLU A 132 15.48 1.95 -3.29
C GLU A 132 14.78 2.71 -2.16
N ALA A 133 15.41 3.79 -1.66
CA ALA A 133 14.80 4.67 -0.68
C ALA A 133 13.56 5.39 -1.26
N ALA A 134 13.60 5.79 -2.53
CA ALA A 134 12.46 6.39 -3.22
C ALA A 134 11.31 5.38 -3.37
N LEU A 135 11.58 4.12 -3.75
CA LEU A 135 10.56 3.07 -3.82
C LEU A 135 9.96 2.76 -2.43
N ALA A 136 10.77 2.75 -1.38
CA ALA A 136 10.30 2.54 -0.02
C ALA A 136 9.42 3.70 0.53
N THR A 137 9.53 4.89 -0.08
CA THR A 137 8.78 6.09 0.31
C THR A 137 7.67 6.45 -0.68
N ALA A 138 7.64 5.82 -1.86
CA ALA A 138 6.60 6.00 -2.86
C ALA A 138 5.25 5.56 -2.29
N LEU A 139 4.26 6.44 -2.41
CA LEU A 139 2.90 6.14 -2.00
C LEU A 139 2.21 5.36 -3.12
N PRO A 140 1.35 4.38 -2.80
CA PRO A 140 0.56 3.70 -3.80
C PRO A 140 -0.35 4.70 -4.54
N PRO A 141 -0.66 4.46 -5.83
CA PRO A 141 -1.56 5.32 -6.59
C PRO A 141 -2.94 5.35 -5.91
N GLY A 142 -3.51 6.55 -5.86
CA GLY A 142 -4.83 6.77 -5.26
C GLY A 142 -5.98 6.54 -6.23
N PRO A 143 -7.21 6.44 -5.70
CA PRO A 143 -8.40 6.40 -6.54
C PRO A 143 -8.61 7.73 -7.27
N THR A 144 -9.16 7.65 -8.47
CA THR A 144 -9.82 8.78 -9.13
C THR A 144 -11.16 9.10 -8.46
N LEU A 145 -11.72 10.29 -8.70
CA LEU A 145 -13.05 10.66 -8.23
C LEU A 145 -14.12 9.68 -8.73
N ALA A 146 -14.01 9.20 -9.97
CA ALA A 146 -14.92 8.21 -10.53
C ALA A 146 -14.85 6.86 -9.80
N GLN A 147 -13.65 6.39 -9.47
CA GLN A 147 -13.46 5.17 -8.68
C GLN A 147 -14.01 5.31 -7.26
N LEU A 148 -13.80 6.47 -6.62
CA LEU A 148 -14.42 6.74 -5.31
C LEU A 148 -15.94 6.69 -5.37
N ARG A 149 -16.55 7.29 -6.40
CA ARG A 149 -18.01 7.26 -6.58
C ARG A 149 -18.54 5.84 -6.76
N SER A 150 -17.86 5.04 -7.59
CA SER A 150 -18.21 3.64 -7.81
C SER A 150 -18.11 2.82 -6.52
N ALA A 151 -17.00 2.95 -5.79
CA ALA A 151 -16.81 2.23 -4.53
C ALA A 151 -17.81 2.66 -3.46
N ALA A 152 -18.12 3.96 -3.35
CA ALA A 152 -19.13 4.47 -2.42
C ALA A 152 -20.52 3.86 -2.69
N ALA A 153 -20.91 3.74 -3.95
CA ALA A 153 -22.17 3.11 -4.35
C ALA A 153 -22.20 1.61 -3.97
N VAL A 154 -21.11 0.87 -4.21
CA VAL A 154 -20.98 -0.54 -3.80
C VAL A 154 -21.07 -0.66 -2.28
N PHE A 155 -20.33 0.17 -1.55
CA PHE A 155 -20.25 0.11 -0.09
C PHE A 155 -21.60 0.42 0.57
N ALA A 156 -22.34 1.39 0.05
CA ALA A 156 -23.70 1.71 0.51
C ALA A 156 -24.67 0.52 0.39
N GLY A 157 -24.41 -0.40 -0.56
CA GLY A 157 -25.19 -1.63 -0.76
C GLY A 157 -25.04 -2.68 0.36
N TYR A 158 -24.02 -2.59 1.22
CA TYR A 158 -23.82 -3.57 2.31
C TYR A 158 -24.83 -3.46 3.46
N GLY A 159 -25.65 -2.41 3.49
CA GLY A 159 -26.77 -2.25 4.43
C GLY A 159 -26.34 -1.92 5.87
N ALA A 160 -26.98 -0.91 6.46
CA ALA A 160 -26.76 -0.46 7.85
C ALA A 160 -25.28 -0.20 8.24
N VAL A 161 -24.42 0.08 7.26
CA VAL A 161 -22.96 0.27 7.45
C VAL A 161 -22.62 1.42 8.41
N ASP A 162 -23.48 2.44 8.48
CA ASP A 162 -23.24 3.63 9.30
C ASP A 162 -24.00 3.63 10.63
N ALA A 163 -24.86 2.65 10.91
CA ALA A 163 -25.67 2.63 12.13
C ALA A 163 -24.80 2.60 13.41
N GLY A 164 -23.64 1.94 13.36
CA GLY A 164 -22.65 1.98 14.43
C GLY A 164 -22.08 3.38 14.61
N TRP A 165 -21.72 4.04 13.50
CA TRP A 165 -21.18 5.40 13.48
C TRP A 165 -22.16 6.43 14.03
N GLU A 166 -23.43 6.38 13.62
CA GLU A 166 -24.48 7.28 14.10
C GLU A 166 -24.65 7.21 15.63
N ARG A 167 -24.64 6.00 16.21
CA ARG A 167 -24.71 5.82 17.67
C ARG A 167 -23.50 6.42 18.38
N TRP A 168 -22.30 6.25 17.83
CA TRP A 168 -21.08 6.84 18.37
C TRP A 168 -21.12 8.37 18.29
N ALA A 169 -21.47 8.92 17.13
CA ALA A 169 -21.56 10.35 16.90
C ALA A 169 -22.59 11.01 17.81
N ALA A 170 -23.75 10.37 18.02
CA ALA A 170 -24.76 10.85 18.97
C ALA A 170 -24.26 10.82 20.42
N ALA A 171 -23.57 9.75 20.83
CA ALA A 171 -23.01 9.63 22.19
C ALA A 171 -21.87 10.61 22.48
N THR A 172 -21.23 11.15 21.43
CA THR A 172 -20.06 12.05 21.53
C THR A 172 -20.30 13.40 20.86
N ALA A 173 -21.56 13.84 20.78
CA ALA A 173 -21.94 15.07 20.06
C ALA A 173 -21.21 16.34 20.57
N ALA A 174 -20.82 16.36 21.85
CA ALA A 174 -20.03 17.44 22.45
C ALA A 174 -18.52 17.38 22.10
N GLY A 175 -18.10 16.37 21.35
CA GLY A 175 -16.72 16.02 21.09
C GLY A 175 -16.32 14.71 21.78
N PRO A 176 -15.60 13.81 21.11
CA PRO A 176 -15.03 12.63 21.75
C PRO A 176 -14.04 13.02 22.86
N ASP A 177 -14.30 12.52 24.06
CA ASP A 177 -13.48 12.72 25.25
C ASP A 177 -13.40 11.43 26.05
N LEU A 178 -12.27 10.72 25.98
CA LEU A 178 -12.10 9.46 26.69
C LEU A 178 -11.74 9.64 28.17
N ALA A 179 -11.70 10.86 28.71
CA ALA A 179 -11.75 11.08 30.15
C ALA A 179 -13.14 10.76 30.73
N LEU A 180 -14.18 10.73 29.88
CA LEU A 180 -15.55 10.41 30.28
C LEU A 180 -15.83 8.91 30.16
N PRO A 181 -16.23 8.20 31.25
CA PRO A 181 -16.54 6.78 31.20
C PRO A 181 -17.60 6.40 30.17
N ALA A 182 -18.62 7.26 29.98
CA ALA A 182 -19.68 7.04 29.00
C ALA A 182 -19.15 7.01 27.55
N HIS A 183 -18.14 7.82 27.23
CA HIS A 183 -17.50 7.81 25.91
C HIS A 183 -16.63 6.57 25.73
N ARG A 184 -15.92 6.12 26.78
CA ARG A 184 -15.14 4.86 26.73
C ARG A 184 -16.05 3.65 26.47
N GLU A 185 -17.20 3.59 27.15
CA GLU A 185 -18.21 2.56 26.94
C GLU A 185 -18.82 2.62 25.52
N ALA A 186 -19.12 3.82 25.03
CA ALA A 186 -19.60 4.04 23.66
C ALA A 186 -18.56 3.60 22.62
N LEU A 187 -17.28 3.89 22.84
CA LEU A 187 -16.18 3.49 21.95
C LEU A 187 -16.04 1.96 21.91
N HIS A 188 -16.15 1.29 23.06
CA HIS A 188 -16.13 -0.18 23.15
C HIS A 188 -17.24 -0.80 22.29
N ARG A 189 -18.48 -0.31 22.44
CA ARG A 189 -19.62 -0.76 21.63
C ARG A 189 -19.40 -0.51 20.14
N TRP A 190 -18.87 0.66 19.80
CA TRP A 190 -18.58 1.03 18.42
C TRP A 190 -17.52 0.11 17.79
N LEU A 191 -16.39 -0.11 18.46
CA LEU A 191 -15.34 -1.03 18.01
C LEU A 191 -15.87 -2.45 17.77
N ASN A 192 -16.74 -2.93 18.66
CA ASN A 192 -17.35 -4.24 18.52
C ASN A 192 -18.35 -4.31 17.35
N SER A 193 -19.09 -3.23 17.09
CA SER A 193 -19.94 -3.14 15.89
C SER A 193 -19.13 -3.17 14.59
N TRP A 194 -17.85 -2.76 14.65
CA TRP A 194 -16.88 -2.84 13.55
C TRP A 194 -16.05 -4.14 13.57
N GLY A 195 -16.45 -5.14 14.35
CA GLY A 195 -15.86 -6.49 14.32
C GLY A 195 -14.61 -6.70 15.18
N CYS A 196 -14.25 -5.78 16.09
CA CYS A 196 -13.06 -5.93 16.94
C CYS A 196 -13.18 -6.97 18.07
N ARG A 197 -14.39 -7.48 18.37
CA ARG A 197 -14.68 -8.58 19.32
C ARG A 197 -13.95 -8.47 20.67
N LEU A 198 -13.87 -7.26 21.22
CA LEU A 198 -13.37 -6.95 22.56
C LEU A 198 -14.38 -7.43 23.60
N ARG A 199 -13.91 -8.17 24.61
CA ARG A 199 -14.74 -8.69 25.71
C ARG A 199 -15.27 -7.53 26.57
N TYR A 200 -16.56 -7.55 26.91
CA TYR A 200 -17.13 -6.68 27.94
C TYR A 200 -16.80 -7.20 29.35
N PRO A 201 -16.54 -6.32 30.32
CA PRO A 201 -16.40 -6.72 31.72
C PRO A 201 -17.70 -7.37 32.21
N ARG A 202 -17.59 -8.35 33.11
CA ARG A 202 -18.76 -8.89 33.83
C ARG A 202 -19.07 -8.01 35.03
N GLU A 203 -20.29 -8.15 35.56
CA GLU A 203 -20.67 -7.52 36.82
C GLU A 203 -19.65 -7.86 37.92
N GLY A 204 -19.12 -6.83 38.58
CA GLY A 204 -18.10 -6.95 39.63
C GLY A 204 -16.65 -7.15 39.14
N GLU A 205 -16.41 -7.29 37.83
CA GLU A 205 -15.05 -7.30 37.27
C GLU A 205 -14.55 -5.88 36.95
N PRO A 206 -13.25 -5.60 37.11
CA PRO A 206 -12.67 -4.33 36.68
C PRO A 206 -12.72 -4.18 35.16
N ASP A 207 -13.04 -2.98 34.68
CA ASP A 207 -13.02 -2.64 33.26
C ASP A 207 -11.63 -2.17 32.84
N LEU A 208 -10.72 -3.14 32.71
CA LEU A 208 -9.34 -2.90 32.33
C LEU A 208 -9.20 -2.18 30.98
N PHE A 209 -10.16 -2.36 30.06
CA PHE A 209 -10.14 -1.65 28.78
C PHE A 209 -10.43 -0.16 28.97
N SER A 210 -11.47 0.16 29.76
CA SER A 210 -11.82 1.55 30.08
C SER A 210 -10.70 2.25 30.86
N GLU A 211 -10.14 1.61 31.89
CA GLU A 211 -9.04 2.17 32.68
C GLU A 211 -7.78 2.43 31.82
N ALA A 212 -7.41 1.47 30.96
CA ALA A 212 -6.26 1.63 30.08
C ALA A 212 -6.48 2.73 29.03
N LEU A 213 -7.70 2.85 28.48
CA LEU A 213 -8.04 3.92 27.53
C LEU A 213 -7.98 5.31 28.17
N GLU A 214 -8.39 5.43 29.44
CA GLU A 214 -8.29 6.68 30.19
C GLU A 214 -6.84 7.13 30.33
N GLY A 215 -5.95 6.22 30.74
CA GLY A 215 -4.52 6.50 30.84
C GLY A 215 -3.93 6.95 29.50
N TRP A 216 -4.18 6.17 28.44
CA TRP A 216 -3.72 6.53 27.10
C TRP A 216 -4.27 7.89 26.63
N TRP A 217 -5.53 8.20 26.93
CA TRP A 217 -6.11 9.49 26.56
C TRP A 217 -5.42 10.66 27.27
N ASN A 218 -5.14 10.53 28.57
CA ASN A 218 -4.46 11.56 29.33
C ASN A 218 -3.05 11.87 28.76
N ASP A 219 -2.36 10.85 28.24
CA ASP A 219 -1.03 11.00 27.67
C ASP A 219 -1.04 11.59 26.25
N HIS A 220 -2.07 11.29 25.44
CA HIS A 220 -2.07 11.60 24.01
C HIS A 220 -3.04 12.70 23.57
N ALA A 221 -4.11 12.99 24.32
CA ALA A 221 -5.20 13.85 23.85
C ALA A 221 -4.75 15.24 23.37
N ALA A 222 -3.76 15.83 24.06
CA ALA A 222 -3.22 17.14 23.73
C ALA A 222 -2.35 17.16 22.45
N ALA A 223 -1.74 16.03 22.10
CA ALA A 223 -0.90 15.89 20.91
C ALA A 223 -1.71 15.50 19.65
N LEU A 224 -2.91 14.94 19.82
CA LEU A 224 -3.79 14.63 18.70
C LEU A 224 -4.24 15.90 17.96
N PRO A 225 -4.39 15.87 16.62
CA PRO A 225 -4.88 17.01 15.86
C PRO A 225 -6.22 17.54 16.40
N ALA A 226 -6.49 18.85 16.27
CA ALA A 226 -7.78 19.41 16.68
C ALA A 226 -8.94 18.72 15.93
N ALA A 227 -10.12 18.63 16.55
CA ALA A 227 -11.27 17.90 16.00
C ALA A 227 -11.70 18.35 14.59
N GLY A 228 -11.49 19.62 14.24
CA GLY A 228 -11.77 20.17 12.90
C GLY A 228 -10.65 19.98 11.87
N SER A 229 -9.54 19.32 12.22
CA SER A 229 -8.45 19.05 11.29
C SER A 229 -8.88 17.99 10.29
N THR A 230 -8.66 18.25 9.01
CA THR A 230 -9.00 17.32 7.94
C THR A 230 -7.76 16.60 7.41
N LEU A 231 -7.94 15.39 6.88
CA LEU A 231 -6.87 14.52 6.41
C LEU A 231 -5.98 15.22 5.38
N ALA A 232 -6.57 15.97 4.43
CA ALA A 232 -5.78 16.68 3.41
C ALA A 232 -4.89 17.79 3.99
N ARG A 233 -5.26 18.35 5.15
CA ARG A 233 -4.59 19.51 5.79
C ARG A 233 -3.61 19.14 6.89
N LEU A 234 -3.49 17.86 7.25
CA LEU A 234 -2.54 17.44 8.30
C LEU A 234 -1.09 17.76 7.92
N THR A 235 -0.33 18.26 8.90
CA THR A 235 1.12 18.44 8.80
C THR A 235 1.87 17.12 9.02
N ASP A 236 3.15 17.05 8.68
CA ASP A 236 3.97 15.84 8.92
C ASP A 236 4.14 15.55 10.42
N ASP A 237 4.23 16.59 11.25
CA ASP A 237 4.28 16.44 12.71
C ASP A 237 2.97 15.86 13.26
N GLN A 238 1.83 16.31 12.74
CA GLN A 238 0.53 15.76 13.11
C GLN A 238 0.37 14.29 12.67
N LEU A 239 0.90 13.93 11.50
CA LEU A 239 0.93 12.52 11.06
C LEU A 239 1.82 11.66 11.97
N THR A 240 2.96 12.21 12.40
CA THR A 240 3.87 11.54 13.33
C THR A 240 3.20 11.32 14.69
N ALA A 241 2.58 12.36 15.26
CA ALA A 241 1.84 12.27 16.51
C ALA A 241 0.71 11.23 16.46
N LEU A 242 -0.06 11.17 15.35
CA LEU A 242 -1.08 10.14 15.15
C LEU A 242 -0.49 8.72 15.08
N ALA A 243 0.68 8.56 14.48
CA ALA A 243 1.35 7.27 14.34
C ALA A 243 1.94 6.76 15.66
N ASP A 244 2.49 7.65 16.49
CA ASP A 244 2.99 7.33 17.82
C ASP A 244 1.83 6.96 18.75
N ALA A 245 0.78 7.79 18.76
CA ALA A 245 -0.45 7.53 19.51
C ALA A 245 -1.08 6.19 19.09
N TYR A 246 -1.09 5.88 17.80
CA TYR A 246 -1.54 4.58 17.26
C TYR A 246 -0.70 3.41 17.79
N ALA A 247 0.63 3.53 17.80
CA ALA A 247 1.51 2.43 18.20
C ALA A 247 1.29 2.05 19.67
N GLU A 248 1.17 3.05 20.54
CA GLU A 248 0.85 2.83 21.95
C GLU A 248 -0.56 2.29 22.16
N LEU A 249 -1.54 2.84 21.43
CA LEU A 249 -2.93 2.36 21.49
C LEU A 249 -3.04 0.89 21.03
N ALA A 250 -2.30 0.49 19.99
CA ALA A 250 -2.27 -0.89 19.53
C ALA A 250 -1.62 -1.86 20.54
N ALA A 251 -0.66 -1.37 21.32
CA ALA A 251 0.03 -2.11 22.37
C ALA A 251 -0.73 -2.12 23.71
N LEU A 252 -1.77 -1.29 23.85
CA LEU A 252 -2.57 -1.15 25.07
C LEU A 252 -3.06 -2.51 25.57
N CYS A 253 -2.73 -2.85 26.82
CA CYS A 253 -3.12 -4.12 27.43
C CYS A 253 -4.61 -4.10 27.77
N VAL A 254 -5.40 -5.02 27.19
CA VAL A 254 -6.85 -5.13 27.45
C VAL A 254 -7.21 -6.39 28.26
N SER A 255 -6.26 -7.30 28.41
CA SER A 255 -6.36 -8.44 29.31
C SER A 255 -4.95 -8.88 29.71
N PRO A 256 -4.62 -9.04 31.00
CA PRO A 256 -3.27 -9.41 31.43
C PRO A 256 -3.02 -10.92 31.38
N SER A 257 -4.06 -11.75 31.46
CA SER A 257 -3.93 -13.22 31.49
C SER A 257 -5.10 -13.91 30.79
N PRO A 258 -4.88 -14.56 29.62
CA PRO A 258 -3.66 -14.44 28.80
C PRO A 258 -3.47 -13.00 28.33
N LYS A 259 -2.22 -12.54 28.19
CA LYS A 259 -1.94 -11.16 27.75
C LYS A 259 -2.54 -10.91 26.36
N ARG A 260 -3.47 -9.95 26.26
CA ARG A 260 -4.06 -9.46 25.01
C ARG A 260 -3.92 -7.95 24.96
N THR A 261 -3.61 -7.44 23.78
CA THR A 261 -3.63 -6.00 23.51
C THR A 261 -4.86 -5.62 22.71
N LEU A 262 -5.16 -4.32 22.63
CA LEU A 262 -6.21 -3.79 21.77
C LEU A 262 -5.97 -4.19 20.31
N GLY A 263 -4.70 -4.12 19.90
CA GLY A 263 -4.22 -4.59 18.61
C GLY A 263 -4.39 -3.58 17.47
N PRO A 264 -3.66 -3.78 16.35
CA PRO A 264 -3.54 -2.83 15.26
C PRO A 264 -4.86 -2.32 14.66
N THR A 265 -5.78 -3.24 14.34
CA THR A 265 -7.02 -2.88 13.65
C THR A 265 -7.97 -2.11 14.56
N ALA A 266 -8.06 -2.47 15.84
CA ALA A 266 -8.90 -1.74 16.78
C ALA A 266 -8.32 -0.36 17.11
N ALA A 267 -7.00 -0.23 17.20
CA ALA A 267 -6.34 1.06 17.41
C ALA A 267 -6.58 2.06 16.26
N ALA A 268 -6.44 1.61 15.00
CA ALA A 268 -6.73 2.48 13.85
C ALA A 268 -8.18 2.96 13.82
N LYS A 269 -9.12 2.05 14.11
CA LYS A 269 -10.54 2.38 14.21
C LYS A 269 -10.81 3.34 15.37
N ALA A 270 -10.22 3.09 16.54
CA ALA A 270 -10.37 3.98 17.70
C ALA A 270 -9.88 5.40 17.40
N LEU A 271 -8.73 5.55 16.73
CA LEU A 271 -8.26 6.87 16.29
C LEU A 271 -9.19 7.53 15.27
N TYR A 272 -9.78 6.77 14.35
CA TYR A 272 -10.84 7.29 13.47
C TYR A 272 -12.05 7.78 14.26
N ALA A 273 -12.53 7.02 15.24
CA ALA A 273 -13.65 7.46 16.09
C ALA A 273 -13.35 8.77 16.82
N LEU A 274 -12.10 8.97 17.27
CA LEU A 274 -11.65 10.17 17.97
C LEU A 274 -11.40 11.37 17.03
N ARG A 275 -10.92 11.12 15.81
CA ARG A 275 -10.53 12.14 14.83
C ARG A 275 -11.00 11.76 13.42
N PRO A 276 -12.32 11.74 13.19
CA PRO A 276 -12.90 11.12 11.99
C PRO A 276 -12.53 11.85 10.70
N ALA A 277 -12.40 13.18 10.74
CA ALA A 277 -11.99 13.96 9.57
C ALA A 277 -10.49 13.81 9.24
N ALA A 278 -9.66 13.42 10.21
CA ALA A 278 -8.21 13.40 10.09
C ALA A 278 -7.62 12.01 9.86
N VAL A 279 -8.28 10.96 10.36
CA VAL A 279 -7.74 9.60 10.36
C VAL A 279 -8.46 8.75 9.33
N MET A 280 -7.73 8.27 8.33
CA MET A 280 -8.19 7.17 7.47
C MET A 280 -7.94 5.86 8.23
N PRO A 281 -8.98 5.11 8.66
CA PRO A 281 -8.77 3.83 9.33
C PRO A 281 -8.32 2.77 8.33
N TRP A 282 -7.87 1.62 8.87
CA TRP A 282 -7.58 0.44 8.07
C TRP A 282 -8.06 -0.84 8.76
N ASP A 283 -8.07 -1.93 8.01
CA ASP A 283 -8.14 -3.28 8.56
C ASP A 283 -6.86 -4.07 8.26
N ALA A 284 -6.86 -5.35 8.68
CA ALA A 284 -5.70 -6.21 8.50
C ALA A 284 -5.36 -6.50 7.02
N ALA A 285 -6.36 -6.58 6.13
CA ALA A 285 -6.16 -6.82 4.71
C ALA A 285 -5.59 -5.58 4.03
N ILE A 286 -6.15 -4.40 4.31
CA ILE A 286 -5.69 -3.10 3.81
C ILE A 286 -4.24 -2.86 4.24
N ALA A 287 -3.93 -3.00 5.54
CA ALA A 287 -2.60 -2.77 6.06
C ALA A 287 -1.56 -3.73 5.45
N LYS A 288 -1.92 -5.01 5.32
CA LYS A 288 -1.05 -6.02 4.70
C LYS A 288 -0.82 -5.72 3.21
N HIS A 289 -1.87 -5.37 2.48
CA HIS A 289 -1.80 -5.12 1.04
C HIS A 289 -0.96 -3.88 0.71
N LEU A 290 -1.22 -2.76 1.39
CA LEU A 290 -0.55 -1.49 1.08
C LEU A 290 0.84 -1.38 1.71
N HIS A 291 1.04 -1.94 2.91
CA HIS A 291 2.22 -1.62 3.73
C HIS A 291 3.03 -2.84 4.18
N GLY A 292 2.49 -4.06 4.04
CA GLY A 292 3.12 -5.31 4.47
C GLY A 292 3.30 -5.45 6.00
N ALA A 293 2.88 -4.45 6.77
CA ALA A 293 3.07 -4.35 8.22
C ALA A 293 1.88 -3.62 8.86
N ARG A 294 1.79 -3.67 10.19
CA ARG A 294 0.68 -3.10 10.99
C ARG A 294 1.16 -2.27 12.19
N ASP A 295 2.42 -1.85 12.16
CA ASP A 295 3.07 -1.02 13.18
C ASP A 295 2.83 0.49 12.95
N GLY A 296 3.34 1.33 13.84
CA GLY A 296 3.22 2.78 13.74
C GLY A 296 3.83 3.36 12.46
N ALA A 297 4.96 2.81 11.99
CA ALA A 297 5.58 3.26 10.75
C ALA A 297 4.72 2.97 9.52
N ALA A 298 4.06 1.80 9.48
CA ALA A 298 3.09 1.47 8.46
C ALA A 298 1.84 2.35 8.54
N PHE A 299 1.35 2.66 9.74
CA PHE A 299 0.20 3.55 9.91
C PHE A 299 0.52 4.99 9.51
N HIS A 300 1.72 5.50 9.82
CA HIS A 300 2.21 6.78 9.32
C HIS A 300 2.21 6.85 7.78
N ARG A 301 2.72 5.81 7.10
CA ARG A 301 2.68 5.72 5.63
C ARG A 301 1.24 5.66 5.11
N HIS A 302 0.35 4.97 5.81
CA HIS A 302 -1.07 4.90 5.48
C HIS A 302 -1.75 6.27 5.54
N LEU A 303 -1.50 7.07 6.58
CA LEU A 303 -2.05 8.42 6.67
C LEU A 303 -1.42 9.37 5.65
N ARG A 304 -0.11 9.24 5.36
CA ARG A 304 0.54 9.99 4.26
C ARG A 304 -0.11 9.68 2.91
N CYS A 305 -0.41 8.40 2.67
CA CYS A 305 -1.13 7.91 1.50
C CYS A 305 -2.53 8.52 1.44
N GLY A 306 -3.32 8.42 2.50
CA GLY A 306 -4.66 9.02 2.59
C GLY A 306 -4.66 10.53 2.36
N ARG A 307 -3.70 11.26 2.94
CA ARG A 307 -3.54 12.71 2.73
C ARG A 307 -3.24 13.05 1.27
N ALA A 308 -2.34 12.29 0.63
CA ALA A 308 -2.02 12.50 -0.79
C ALA A 308 -3.24 12.24 -1.68
N TRP A 309 -3.99 11.17 -1.40
CA TRP A 309 -5.20 10.82 -2.14
C TRP A 309 -6.30 11.84 -1.94
N ALA A 310 -6.56 12.28 -0.70
CA ALA A 310 -7.52 13.33 -0.38
C ALA A 310 -7.21 14.62 -1.18
N ARG A 311 -5.94 15.05 -1.19
CA ARG A 311 -5.52 16.23 -1.98
C ARG A 311 -5.74 16.05 -3.48
N ALA A 312 -5.46 14.85 -4.01
CA ALA A 312 -5.64 14.58 -5.44
C ALA A 312 -7.12 14.64 -5.84
N VAL A 313 -8.03 14.03 -5.07
CA VAL A 313 -9.47 14.04 -5.40
C VAL A 313 -10.12 15.41 -5.14
N ILE A 314 -9.64 16.18 -4.17
CA ILE A 314 -10.01 17.59 -3.99
C ILE A 314 -9.63 18.39 -5.24
N ALA A 315 -8.39 18.23 -5.72
CA ALA A 315 -7.93 18.92 -6.92
C ALA A 315 -8.69 18.49 -8.19
N GLU A 316 -9.01 17.20 -8.32
CA GLU A 316 -9.79 16.65 -9.45
C GLU A 316 -11.24 17.16 -9.46
N SER A 317 -11.88 17.25 -8.29
CA SER A 317 -13.28 17.66 -8.17
C SER A 317 -13.50 19.18 -8.20
N GLY A 318 -12.52 19.96 -7.74
CA GLY A 318 -12.70 21.39 -7.50
C GLY A 318 -13.59 21.74 -6.30
N LEU A 319 -13.93 20.77 -5.46
CA LEU A 319 -14.78 20.93 -4.27
C LEU A 319 -13.95 21.01 -2.98
N ASP A 320 -14.52 21.59 -1.92
CA ASP A 320 -13.92 21.50 -0.60
C ASP A 320 -14.03 20.08 -0.01
N GLU A 321 -13.08 19.72 0.85
CA GLU A 321 -13.01 18.37 1.46
C GLU A 321 -14.29 17.96 2.20
N GLY A 322 -15.01 18.92 2.79
CA GLY A 322 -16.27 18.68 3.50
C GLY A 322 -17.49 18.45 2.58
N GLU A 323 -17.43 18.87 1.32
CA GLU A 323 -18.53 18.74 0.35
C GLU A 323 -18.47 17.41 -0.39
N LEU A 324 -17.24 16.91 -0.62
CA LEU A 324 -16.96 15.68 -1.35
C LEU A 324 -17.77 14.46 -0.90
N PRO A 325 -17.92 14.16 0.41
CA PRO A 325 -18.69 12.99 0.83
C PRO A 325 -20.16 13.05 0.39
N SER A 326 -20.78 14.23 0.41
CA SER A 326 -22.16 14.39 -0.07
C SER A 326 -22.25 14.16 -1.57
N GLU A 327 -21.30 14.70 -2.35
CA GLU A 327 -21.22 14.49 -3.80
C GLU A 327 -20.98 13.01 -4.17
N LEU A 328 -20.28 12.26 -3.31
CA LEU A 328 -20.02 10.84 -3.46
C LEU A 328 -21.14 9.94 -2.90
N GLY A 329 -22.26 10.52 -2.44
CA GLY A 329 -23.39 9.76 -1.88
C GLY A 329 -23.17 9.19 -0.47
N ARG A 330 -22.22 9.75 0.28
CA ARG A 330 -21.83 9.37 1.65
C ARG A 330 -21.87 10.58 2.61
N PRO A 331 -23.00 11.30 2.75
CA PRO A 331 -23.06 12.60 3.47
C PRO A 331 -22.84 12.53 4.98
N THR A 332 -22.94 11.34 5.59
CA THR A 332 -22.89 11.15 7.05
C THR A 332 -21.46 10.91 7.58
N VAL A 333 -20.49 10.78 6.68
CA VAL A 333 -19.10 10.42 7.01
C VAL A 333 -18.11 11.36 6.31
N PRO A 334 -16.90 11.56 6.85
CA PRO A 334 -15.88 12.42 6.24
C PRO A 334 -15.18 11.74 5.06
N LEU A 335 -14.45 12.52 4.25
CA LEU A 335 -13.67 11.99 3.11
C LEU A 335 -12.69 10.88 3.52
N ALA A 336 -12.07 10.99 4.70
CA ALA A 336 -11.20 9.96 5.25
C ALA A 336 -11.90 8.58 5.35
N LYS A 337 -13.19 8.55 5.65
CA LYS A 337 -13.98 7.32 5.68
C LYS A 337 -14.35 6.84 4.28
N VAL A 338 -14.63 7.74 3.34
CA VAL A 338 -14.91 7.38 1.95
C VAL A 338 -13.68 6.75 1.27
N LEU A 339 -12.47 7.22 1.60
CA LEU A 339 -11.22 6.59 1.16
C LEU A 339 -11.04 5.18 1.78
N ASP A 340 -11.41 5.00 3.05
CA ASP A 340 -11.46 3.67 3.68
C ASP A 340 -12.53 2.76 3.05
N ASP A 341 -13.72 3.28 2.70
CA ASP A 341 -14.75 2.53 1.96
C ASP A 341 -14.20 1.99 0.63
N TYR A 342 -13.47 2.83 -0.11
CA TYR A 342 -12.78 2.42 -1.34
C TYR A 342 -11.77 1.29 -1.10
N LEU A 343 -10.92 1.44 -0.07
CA LEU A 343 -9.95 0.41 0.28
C LEU A 343 -10.65 -0.89 0.72
N TYR A 344 -11.72 -0.80 1.49
CA TYR A 344 -12.50 -1.94 1.91
C TYR A 344 -13.09 -2.67 0.69
N VAL A 345 -13.75 -1.96 -0.23
CA VAL A 345 -14.37 -2.55 -1.42
C VAL A 345 -13.32 -3.25 -2.29
N THR A 346 -12.22 -2.57 -2.60
CA THR A 346 -11.22 -3.05 -3.57
C THR A 346 -10.23 -4.07 -2.99
N ILE A 347 -9.90 -4.01 -1.70
CA ILE A 347 -8.89 -4.87 -1.07
C ILE A 347 -9.55 -5.91 -0.16
N THR A 348 -10.42 -5.49 0.76
CA THR A 348 -10.99 -6.38 1.78
C THR A 348 -12.09 -7.26 1.21
N ALA A 349 -13.04 -6.65 0.50
CA ALA A 349 -14.12 -7.35 -0.20
C ALA A 349 -13.69 -7.86 -1.59
N ALA A 350 -12.55 -7.35 -2.10
CA ALA A 350 -11.99 -7.71 -3.40
C ALA A 350 -12.99 -7.58 -4.56
N VAL A 351 -13.85 -6.56 -4.52
CA VAL A 351 -14.82 -6.25 -5.57
C VAL A 351 -14.13 -5.37 -6.62
N PRO A 352 -14.06 -5.80 -7.89
CA PRO A 352 -13.54 -4.97 -8.96
C PRO A 352 -14.49 -3.78 -9.20
N LEU A 353 -13.91 -2.60 -9.39
CA LEU A 353 -14.66 -1.41 -9.82
C LEU A 353 -14.61 -1.35 -11.35
N ASP A 354 -15.76 -1.13 -11.99
CA ASP A 354 -15.79 -0.90 -13.43
C ASP A 354 -14.92 0.31 -13.81
N PRO A 355 -14.19 0.27 -14.93
CA PRO A 355 -13.47 1.43 -15.42
C PRO A 355 -14.46 2.58 -15.68
N PRO A 356 -14.05 3.85 -15.48
CA PRO A 356 -14.90 4.97 -15.88
C PRO A 356 -15.28 4.82 -17.36
N PRO A 357 -16.52 5.21 -17.75
CA PRO A 357 -16.89 5.21 -19.15
C PRO A 357 -15.86 6.02 -19.93
N ALA A 358 -15.38 5.49 -21.06
CA ALA A 358 -14.46 6.21 -21.93
C ALA A 358 -15.10 7.56 -22.28
N GLY A 359 -14.49 8.65 -21.84
CA GLY A 359 -14.90 10.00 -22.23
C GLY A 359 -14.86 10.13 -23.75
N PRO A 360 -15.64 11.04 -24.33
CA PRO A 360 -15.62 11.25 -25.78
C PRO A 360 -14.17 11.53 -26.22
N VAL A 361 -13.70 10.71 -27.17
CA VAL A 361 -12.45 10.96 -27.88
C VAL A 361 -12.72 12.19 -28.75
N ASP A 362 -12.20 13.35 -28.34
CA ASP A 362 -12.17 14.52 -29.21
C ASP A 362 -11.37 14.13 -30.47
N GLN A 363 -12.08 14.13 -31.61
CA GLN A 363 -11.54 13.85 -32.95
C GLN A 363 -10.86 15.08 -33.54
#